data_AF-A0A5B0G3F3-F1
#
_entry.id   AF-A0A5B0G3F3-F1
#
_cell.length_a   1.000
_cell.length_b   1.000
_cell.length_c   1.000
_cell.angle_alpha   90.00
_cell.angle_beta   90.00
_cell.angle_gamma   90.00
#
_symmetry.space_group_name_H-M   'P 1'
#
loop_
_entity.id
_entity.type
_entity.pdbx_description
1 polymer ?
#
loop_
_entity_poly.entity_id
_entity_poly.type
_entity_poly.pdbx_seq_one_letter_code
_entity_poly.pdbx_strand_id
1 'polypeptide(L)'
;MTVKELTQEARHEEALKKYLLESPQLAEEIKDLPADDQKDQIQWAFEDEAESQGLQPWELTLKYTSSPEEFEAARLVLHKEAAEVLGVEWEEYCEMNNLVV
;
A
#
# COMPACT_ATOMS: atom_id res chain seq x y z
N MET A 1 -9.05 -22.90 -2.75
CA MET A 1 -8.64 -21.98 -3.83
C MET A 1 -7.19 -21.64 -3.53
N THR A 2 -6.27 -21.85 -4.47
CA THR A 2 -4.85 -21.56 -4.27
C THR A 2 -4.70 -20.04 -4.22
N VAL A 3 -4.65 -19.47 -3.02
CA VAL A 3 -4.23 -18.09 -2.82
C VAL A 3 -2.80 -18.06 -3.31
N LYS A 4 -2.59 -17.50 -4.51
CA LYS A 4 -1.25 -17.29 -5.04
C LYS A 4 -0.63 -16.28 -4.09
N GLU A 5 0.25 -16.73 -3.19
CA GLU A 5 1.01 -15.85 -2.31
C GLU A 5 1.89 -14.95 -3.18
N LEU A 6 1.33 -13.82 -3.59
CA LEU A 6 2.08 -12.74 -4.22
C LEU A 6 2.98 -12.14 -3.14
N THR A 7 4.26 -11.99 -3.45
CA THR A 7 5.22 -11.25 -2.62
C THR A 7 4.75 -9.81 -2.42
N GLN A 8 5.23 -9.14 -1.38
CA GLN A 8 4.86 -7.75 -1.10
C GLN A 8 5.13 -6.83 -2.31
N GLU A 9 6.27 -7.00 -2.97
CA GLU A 9 6.62 -6.29 -4.20
C GLU A 9 5.64 -6.57 -5.33
N ALA A 10 5.28 -7.84 -5.57
CA ALA A 10 4.34 -8.19 -6.63
C ALA A 10 2.92 -7.65 -6.35
N ARG A 11 2.50 -7.61 -5.08
CA ARG A 11 1.25 -6.96 -4.67
C ARG A 11 1.31 -5.46 -4.93
N HIS A 12 2.44 -4.82 -4.63
CA HIS A 12 2.62 -3.39 -4.88
C HIS A 12 2.51 -3.07 -6.37
N GLU A 13 3.20 -3.81 -7.24
CA GLU A 13 3.09 -3.62 -8.69
C GLU A 13 1.65 -3.84 -9.22
N GLU A 14 0.92 -4.82 -8.68
CA GLU A 14 -0.50 -5.03 -9.02
C GLU A 14 -1.37 -3.86 -8.55
N ALA A 15 -1.11 -3.31 -7.37
CA ALA A 15 -1.83 -2.13 -6.84
C ALA A 15 -1.58 -0.89 -7.71
N LEU A 16 -0.33 -0.61 -8.10
CA LEU A 16 -0.01 0.51 -8.99
C LEU A 16 -0.73 0.40 -10.34
N LYS A 17 -0.83 -0.81 -10.91
CA LYS A 17 -1.59 -1.05 -12.14
C LYS A 17 -3.08 -0.77 -11.97
N LYS A 18 -3.67 -1.22 -10.86
CA LYS A 18 -5.10 -0.96 -10.56
C LYS A 18 -5.35 0.53 -10.33
N TYR A 19 -4.49 1.19 -9.57
CA TYR A 19 -4.55 2.63 -9.35
C TYR A 19 -4.50 3.41 -10.67
N LEU A 20 -3.60 3.06 -11.59
CA LEU A 20 -3.51 3.71 -12.90
C LEU A 20 -4.80 3.53 -13.73
N LEU A 21 -5.50 2.41 -13.59
CA LEU A 21 -6.80 2.19 -14.24
C LEU A 21 -7.92 3.06 -13.64
N GLU A 22 -7.84 3.36 -12.33
CA GLU A 22 -8.78 4.25 -11.64
C GLU A 22 -8.44 5.73 -11.81
N SER A 23 -7.19 6.04 -12.19
CA SER A 23 -6.66 7.40 -12.40
C SER A 23 -6.29 7.65 -13.87
N PRO A 24 -7.27 7.70 -14.79
CA PRO A 24 -6.99 7.93 -16.21
C PRO A 24 -6.36 9.31 -16.48
N GLN A 25 -6.57 10.28 -15.60
CA GLN A 25 -5.97 11.61 -15.69
C GLN A 25 -4.44 11.52 -15.53
N LEU A 26 -3.97 10.80 -14.50
CA LEU A 26 -2.54 10.55 -14.30
C LEU A 26 -1.93 9.82 -15.50
N ALA A 27 -2.61 8.81 -16.02
CA ALA A 27 -2.14 8.08 -17.21
C ALA A 27 -1.97 9.00 -18.43
N GLU A 28 -2.87 9.98 -18.61
CA GLU A 28 -2.74 10.98 -19.67
C GLU A 28 -1.62 11.99 -19.42
N GLU A 29 -1.36 12.37 -18.17
CA GLU A 29 -0.30 13.32 -17.82
C GLU A 29 1.10 12.74 -18.03
N ILE A 30 1.28 11.46 -17.73
CA ILE A 30 2.58 10.79 -17.80
C ILE A 30 2.84 10.15 -19.17
N LYS A 31 1.87 10.13 -20.10
CA LYS A 31 1.97 9.37 -21.37
C LYS A 31 3.17 9.72 -22.24
N ASP A 32 3.61 10.98 -22.18
CA ASP A 32 4.71 11.51 -22.98
C ASP A 32 6.07 11.40 -22.26
N LEU A 33 6.08 10.94 -21.00
CA LEU A 33 7.30 10.74 -20.22
C LEU A 33 8.02 9.43 -20.61
N PRO A 34 9.34 9.33 -20.38
CA PRO A 34 10.06 8.06 -20.43
C PRO A 34 9.45 6.99 -19.51
N ALA A 35 9.62 5.71 -19.86
CA ALA A 35 9.00 4.61 -19.11
C ALA A 35 9.46 4.51 -17.65
N ASP A 36 10.70 4.88 -17.34
CA ASP A 36 11.21 4.94 -15.97
C ASP A 36 10.55 6.10 -15.20
N ASP A 37 10.54 7.30 -15.78
CA ASP A 37 9.86 8.47 -15.19
C ASP A 37 8.36 8.23 -14.99
N GLN A 38 7.69 7.49 -15.89
CA GLN A 38 6.29 7.10 -15.71
C GLN A 38 6.10 6.26 -14.45
N LYS A 39 6.98 5.30 -14.19
CA LYS A 39 6.88 4.46 -12.99
C LYS A 39 7.05 5.27 -11.72
N ASP A 40 8.03 6.17 -11.70
CA ASP A 40 8.28 7.04 -10.56
C ASP A 40 7.07 7.95 -10.29
N GLN A 41 6.48 8.53 -11.35
CA GLN A 41 5.27 9.36 -11.22
C GLN A 41 4.07 8.57 -10.71
N ILE A 42 3.85 7.34 -11.20
CA ILE A 42 2.77 6.47 -10.71
C ILE A 42 2.99 6.15 -9.24
N GLN A 43 4.22 5.86 -8.84
CA GLN A 43 4.55 5.55 -7.46
C GLN A 43 4.33 6.75 -6.55
N TRP A 44 4.82 7.95 -6.90
CA TRP A 44 4.58 9.16 -6.11
C TRP A 44 3.10 9.51 -6.02
N ALA A 45 2.36 9.43 -7.13
CA ALA A 45 0.93 9.69 -7.11
C ALA A 45 0.17 8.66 -6.26
N PHE A 46 0.65 7.43 -6.16
CA PHE A 46 0.08 6.40 -5.30
C PHE A 46 0.39 6.64 -3.81
N GLU A 47 1.60 7.10 -3.50
CA GLU A 47 2.00 7.49 -2.14
C GLU A 47 1.20 8.71 -1.65
N ASP A 48 1.00 9.71 -2.51
CA ASP A 48 0.17 10.89 -2.23
C ASP A 48 -1.30 10.51 -1.99
N GLU A 49 -1.86 9.60 -2.79
CA GLU A 49 -3.22 9.08 -2.60
C GLU A 49 -3.34 8.31 -1.27
N ALA A 50 -2.32 7.55 -0.89
CA ALA A 50 -2.30 6.87 0.40
C ALA A 50 -2.31 7.91 1.55
N GLU A 51 -1.44 8.91 1.50
CA GLU A 51 -1.37 9.97 2.50
C GLU A 51 -2.68 10.75 2.61
N SER A 52 -3.32 11.08 1.48
CA SER A 52 -4.62 11.75 1.39
C SER A 52 -5.74 10.95 2.09
N GLN A 53 -5.67 9.61 2.03
CA GLN A 53 -6.57 8.71 2.75
C GLN A 53 -6.15 8.45 4.21
N GLY A 54 -5.03 9.02 4.67
CA GLY A 54 -4.45 8.73 5.98
C GLY A 54 -3.91 7.31 6.10
N LEU A 55 -3.51 6.71 4.99
CA LEU A 55 -2.99 5.36 4.86
C LEU A 55 -1.50 5.38 4.53
N GLN A 56 -0.78 4.36 4.96
CA GLN A 56 0.56 4.09 4.46
C GLN A 56 0.49 3.50 3.04
N PRO A 57 1.52 3.68 2.19
CA PRO A 57 1.52 3.12 0.83
C PRO A 57 1.32 1.59 0.79
N TRP A 58 1.84 0.88 1.78
CA TRP A 58 1.64 -0.57 1.90
C TRP A 58 0.21 -0.93 2.30
N GLU A 59 -0.49 -0.10 3.08
CA GLU A 59 -1.92 -0.29 3.41
C GLU A 59 -2.77 -0.08 2.16
N LEU A 60 -2.52 0.99 1.41
CA LEU A 60 -3.21 1.21 0.14
C LEU A 60 -2.98 0.04 -0.82
N THR A 61 -1.76 -0.50 -0.87
CA THR A 61 -1.43 -1.70 -1.66
C THR A 61 -2.28 -2.90 -1.28
N LEU A 62 -2.43 -3.18 0.02
CA LEU A 62 -3.30 -4.26 0.51
C LEU A 62 -4.76 -3.99 0.14
N LYS A 63 -5.24 -2.75 0.26
CA LYS A 63 -6.62 -2.38 -0.11
C LYS A 63 -6.94 -2.67 -1.58
N TYR A 64 -5.97 -2.47 -2.48
CA TYR A 64 -6.13 -2.80 -3.90
C TYR A 64 -5.97 -4.30 -4.22
N THR A 65 -5.28 -5.07 -3.39
CA THR A 65 -4.90 -6.46 -3.71
C THR A 65 -5.56 -7.53 -2.85
N SER A 66 -6.18 -7.15 -1.75
CA SER A 66 -6.73 -8.04 -0.74
C SER A 66 -8.22 -7.77 -0.49
N SER A 67 -8.93 -8.79 0.00
CA SER A 67 -10.26 -8.59 0.55
C SER A 67 -10.21 -7.81 1.87
N PRO A 68 -11.32 -7.21 2.34
CA PRO A 68 -11.34 -6.48 3.62
C PRO A 68 -10.88 -7.32 4.83
N GLU A 69 -11.19 -8.62 4.83
CA GLU A 69 -10.76 -9.54 5.91
C GLU A 69 -9.24 -9.78 5.87
N GLU A 70 -8.69 -10.00 4.67
CA GLU A 70 -7.25 -10.15 4.48
C GLU A 70 -6.48 -8.84 4.72
N PHE A 71 -7.09 -7.70 4.41
CA PHE A 71 -6.53 -6.37 4.67
C PHE A 71 -6.29 -6.18 6.17
N GLU A 72 -7.31 -6.35 7.01
CA GLU A 72 -7.16 -6.19 8.47
C GLU A 72 -6.14 -7.17 9.06
N ALA A 73 -6.17 -8.44 8.60
CA ALA A 73 -5.22 -9.45 9.04
C ALA A 73 -3.77 -9.09 8.67
N ALA A 74 -3.52 -8.72 7.42
CA ALA A 74 -2.18 -8.35 6.94
C ALA A 74 -1.71 -7.02 7.56
N ARG A 75 -2.62 -6.07 7.77
CA ARG A 75 -2.37 -4.79 8.41
C ARG A 75 -1.83 -4.97 9.83
N LEU A 76 -2.47 -5.82 10.63
CA LEU A 76 -1.98 -6.12 11.98
C LEU A 76 -0.62 -6.82 11.98
N VAL A 77 -0.36 -7.71 11.02
CA VAL A 77 0.95 -8.39 10.92
C VAL A 77 2.07 -7.39 10.62
N LEU A 78 1.90 -6.53 9.62
CA LEU A 78 2.90 -5.53 9.23
C LEU A 78 3.15 -4.49 10.34
N HIS A 79 2.10 -4.07 11.04
CA HIS A 79 2.26 -3.19 12.20
C HIS A 79 3.01 -3.86 13.36
N LYS A 80 2.80 -5.16 13.60
CA LYS A 80 3.57 -5.92 14.60
C LYS A 80 5.03 -6.01 14.21
N GLU A 81 5.34 -6.33 12.95
CA GLU A 81 6.71 -6.35 12.44
C GLU A 81 7.37 -4.96 12.57
N ALA A 82 6.64 -3.88 12.28
CA ALA A 82 7.13 -2.52 12.47
C ALA A 82 7.40 -2.20 13.94
N ALA A 83 6.52 -2.61 14.86
CA ALA A 83 6.73 -2.45 16.30
C ALA A 83 7.99 -3.20 16.77
N GLU A 84 8.19 -4.44 16.31
CA GLU A 84 9.39 -5.24 16.61
C GLU A 84 10.67 -4.58 16.08
N VAL A 85 10.64 -4.06 14.85
CA VAL A 85 11.79 -3.36 14.23
C VAL A 85 12.12 -2.05 14.96
N LEU A 86 11.10 -1.33 15.41
CA LEU A 86 11.26 -0.11 16.19
C LEU A 86 11.62 -0.39 17.66
N GLY A 87 11.50 -1.65 18.11
CA GLY A 87 11.70 -2.04 19.51
C GLY A 87 10.64 -1.44 20.45
N VAL A 88 9.44 -1.18 19.94
CA VAL A 88 8.32 -0.62 20.70
C VAL A 88 7.36 -1.76 21.06
N GLU A 89 6.88 -1.76 22.29
CA GLU A 89 5.87 -2.75 22.73
C GLU A 89 4.58 -2.60 21.91
N TRP A 90 3.93 -3.72 21.60
CA TRP A 90 2.74 -3.73 20.74
C TRP A 90 1.62 -2.80 21.25
N GLU A 91 1.41 -2.76 22.57
CA GLU A 91 0.41 -1.89 23.19
C GLU A 91 0.75 -0.40 22.98
N GLU A 92 2.00 -0.02 23.18
CA GLU A 92 2.48 1.36 22.95
C GLU A 92 2.42 1.74 21.46
N TYR A 93 2.81 0.81 20.57
CA TYR A 93 2.73 1.02 19.13
C TYR A 93 1.27 1.21 18.65
N CYS A 94 0.33 0.43 19.20
CA CYS A 94 -1.09 0.57 18.90
C CYS A 94 -1.67 1.92 19.34
N GLU A 95 -1.29 2.41 20.52
CA GLU A 95 -1.68 3.74 20.98
C GLU A 95 -1.12 4.83 20.05
N MET A 96 0.14 4.70 19.62
CA MET A 96 0.78 5.65 18.71
C MET A 96 0.15 5.68 17.30
N ASN A 97 -0.26 4.51 16.78
CA ASN A 97 -0.79 4.36 15.42
C ASN A 97 -2.32 4.29 15.38
N ASN A 98 -3.00 4.54 16.51
CA ASN A 98 -4.44 4.54 16.66
C ASN A 98 -5.09 3.22 16.17
N LEU A 99 -4.43 2.09 16.46
CA LEU A 99 -4.87 0.74 16.12
C LEU A 99 -5.77 0.18 17.22
N VAL A 100 -6.88 -0.44 16.84
CA VAL A 100 -7.80 -1.10 17.78
C VAL A 100 -7.30 -2.54 17.98
N VAL A 101 -6.91 -2.86 19.21
CA VAL A 101 -6.54 -4.22 19.66
C VAL A 101 -7.74 -5.10 19.95
#